data_AF-A0A0C4EPC5-F1
#
_entry.id   AF-A0A0C4EPC5-F1
#
_cell.length_a   1.000
_cell.length_b   1.000
_cell.length_c   1.000
_cell.angle_alpha   90.00
_cell.angle_beta   90.00
_cell.angle_gamma   90.00
#
_symmetry.space_group_name_H-M   'P 1'
#
loop_
_entity.id
_entity.type
_entity.pdbx_description
1 polymer ?
#
loop_
_entity_poly.entity_id
_entity_poly.type
_entity_poly.pdbx_seq_one_letter_code
_entity_poly.pdbx_strand_id
1 'polypeptide(L)'
;MFASLGDKDPDPSSLLASLESPFQLQEYIAHLVRADPHAVARIIKLPSPHVQREVWIYEQLRRLAHDLGHPLVSALQADCNRAKCPEMKAGEWLYLCAAHATANENECCAIDYIVHTLDGATALLNSARYFPSRLQIPASSIKHFTSIARRLYRILAHAWFHHRELFEECEMETSLYARFLALTDEFGLIAEDLLVIPRAIEDEGPQDDGHHQLDEIDEGSDEAQAEAHHQESLDDEQQEDIHDQQQGPSTSAGDHQAMGASDNPPAGADSPDDKKESKPHKIEQTA
;
A
#
# COMPACT_ATOMS: atom_id res chain seq x y z
N MET A 1 -32.77 18.59 41.24
CA MET A 1 -31.53 19.19 40.71
C MET A 1 -30.77 18.07 40.04
N PHE A 2 -30.73 18.02 38.71
CA PHE A 2 -29.95 17.00 38.01
C PHE A 2 -28.48 17.43 38.01
N ALA A 3 -27.60 16.56 38.51
CA ALA A 3 -26.17 16.80 38.44
C ALA A 3 -25.72 16.64 36.99
N SER A 4 -25.11 17.68 36.42
CA SER A 4 -24.42 17.59 35.15
C SER A 4 -23.14 16.79 35.39
N LEU A 5 -23.17 15.50 35.06
CA LEU A 5 -21.95 14.74 34.82
C LEU A 5 -21.35 15.32 33.54
N GLY A 6 -20.29 16.10 33.71
CA GLY A 6 -19.53 16.60 32.57
C GLY A 6 -18.76 15.45 31.96
N ASP A 7 -19.24 14.95 30.83
CA ASP A 7 -18.47 14.06 29.95
C ASP A 7 -17.26 14.86 29.43
N LYS A 8 -16.16 14.74 30.18
CA LYS A 8 -14.83 14.99 29.66
C LYS A 8 -14.26 13.62 29.34
N ASP A 9 -14.52 13.17 28.12
CA ASP A 9 -13.67 12.14 27.51
C ASP A 9 -12.21 12.56 27.73
N PRO A 10 -11.35 11.64 28.22
CA PRO A 10 -9.93 11.95 28.35
C PRO A 10 -9.39 12.30 26.97
N ASP A 11 -8.66 13.41 26.87
CA ASP A 11 -8.00 13.82 25.62
C ASP A 11 -7.24 12.61 25.06
N PRO A 12 -7.55 12.11 23.85
CA PRO A 12 -6.93 10.90 23.32
C PRO A 12 -5.41 11.04 23.17
N SER A 13 -4.90 12.28 23.12
CA SER A 13 -3.46 12.59 23.14
C SER A 13 -2.79 12.21 24.47
N SER A 14 -3.54 12.20 25.59
CA SER A 14 -3.02 11.84 26.92
C SER A 14 -2.65 10.36 27.03
N LEU A 15 -3.29 9.50 26.22
CA LEU A 15 -2.95 8.08 26.11
C LEU A 15 -1.66 7.82 25.32
N LEU A 16 -1.09 8.85 24.68
CA LEU A 16 0.17 8.81 23.92
C LEU A 16 1.36 9.36 24.73
N ALA A 17 1.22 9.45 26.06
CA ALA A 17 2.32 9.76 26.98
C ALA A 17 3.34 8.60 27.09
N SER A 18 2.90 7.37 26.82
CA SER A 18 3.74 6.17 26.69
C SER A 18 3.19 5.35 25.52
N LEU A 19 4.01 5.09 24.49
CA LEU A 19 3.62 4.21 23.39
C LEU A 19 3.80 2.74 23.81
N GLU A 20 2.74 2.19 24.41
CA GLU A 20 2.69 0.82 24.91
C GLU A 20 2.32 -0.20 23.81
N SER A 21 1.76 0.26 22.67
CA SER A 21 1.35 -0.61 21.56
C SER A 21 1.65 0.00 20.18
N PRO A 22 2.13 -0.81 19.21
CA PRO A 22 2.43 -0.36 17.85
C PRO A 22 1.20 0.10 17.05
N PHE A 23 -0.01 -0.08 17.57
CA PHE A 23 -1.27 0.35 16.93
C PHE A 23 -1.85 1.65 17.52
N GLN A 24 -1.33 2.16 18.64
CA GLN A 24 -1.91 3.35 19.30
C GLN A 24 -1.92 4.59 18.40
N LEU A 25 -0.85 4.84 17.63
CA LEU A 25 -0.80 5.96 16.69
C LEU A 25 -1.75 5.78 15.50
N GLN A 26 -1.83 4.56 14.96
CA GLN A 26 -2.79 4.23 13.90
C GLN A 26 -4.23 4.53 14.35
N GLU A 27 -4.64 3.98 15.51
CA GLU A 27 -6.01 4.15 16.02
C GLU A 27 -6.29 5.59 16.43
N TYR A 28 -5.28 6.32 16.93
CA TYR A 28 -5.38 7.75 17.19
C TYR A 28 -5.65 8.54 15.91
N ILE A 29 -4.86 8.36 14.83
CA ILE A 29 -5.08 9.05 13.55
C ILE A 29 -6.44 8.61 12.94
N ALA A 30 -6.79 7.33 13.03
CA ALA A 30 -8.10 6.78 12.63
C ALA A 30 -9.25 7.50 13.34
N HIS A 31 -9.14 7.70 14.65
CA HIS A 31 -10.11 8.47 15.45
C HIS A 31 -10.14 9.96 15.04
N LEU A 32 -8.99 10.62 14.88
CA LEU A 32 -8.95 12.05 14.53
C LEU A 32 -9.70 12.34 13.24
N VAL A 33 -9.41 11.60 12.16
CA VAL A 33 -10.04 11.79 10.84
C VAL A 33 -11.51 11.38 10.84
N ARG A 34 -11.90 10.34 11.60
CA ARG A 34 -13.31 9.94 11.72
C ARG A 34 -14.14 10.95 12.50
N ALA A 35 -13.53 11.64 13.47
CA ALA A 35 -14.19 12.66 14.28
C ALA A 35 -14.40 13.96 13.50
N ASP A 36 -13.40 14.39 12.73
CA ASP A 36 -13.48 15.54 11.82
C ASP A 36 -12.37 15.43 10.76
N PRO A 37 -12.67 15.07 9.50
CA PRO A 37 -11.67 14.94 8.45
C PRO A 37 -11.10 16.28 8.00
N HIS A 38 -11.85 17.38 8.18
CA HIS A 38 -11.47 18.74 7.79
C HIS A 38 -10.59 19.43 8.83
N ALA A 39 -10.42 18.84 10.02
CA ALA A 39 -9.50 19.30 11.07
C ALA A 39 -8.02 19.03 10.72
N VAL A 40 -7.59 19.34 9.49
CA VAL A 40 -6.28 19.03 8.90
C VAL A 40 -5.13 19.34 9.87
N ALA A 41 -5.05 20.58 10.37
CA ALA A 41 -3.99 21.02 11.28
C ALA A 41 -3.95 20.23 12.61
N ARG A 42 -5.08 19.67 13.07
CA ARG A 42 -5.14 18.78 14.23
C ARG A 42 -4.73 17.35 13.87
N ILE A 43 -5.08 16.88 12.67
CA ILE A 43 -4.75 15.53 12.20
C ILE A 43 -3.24 15.36 11.97
N ILE A 44 -2.57 16.34 11.36
CA ILE A 44 -1.14 16.23 11.03
C ILE A 44 -0.20 16.56 12.20
N LYS A 45 -0.70 17.26 13.23
CA LYS A 45 0.14 17.75 14.33
C LYS A 45 0.66 16.60 15.18
N LEU A 46 1.96 16.64 15.48
CA LEU A 46 2.60 15.68 16.39
C LEU A 46 1.87 15.65 17.75
N PRO A 47 1.33 14.50 18.20
CA PRO A 47 0.39 14.48 19.32
C PRO A 47 1.04 14.62 20.70
N SER A 48 2.32 14.28 20.82
CA SER A 48 3.08 14.30 22.07
C SER A 48 4.57 14.46 21.76
N PRO A 49 5.34 15.26 22.52
CA PRO A 49 6.79 15.37 22.34
C PRO A 49 7.56 14.06 22.54
N HIS A 50 6.92 13.03 23.09
CA HIS A 50 7.50 11.70 23.28
C HIS A 50 7.40 10.82 22.03
N VAL A 51 6.58 11.20 21.04
CA VAL A 51 6.47 10.51 19.76
C VAL A 51 7.58 11.00 18.83
N GLN A 52 8.39 10.08 18.32
CA GLN A 52 9.45 10.42 17.37
C GLN A 52 8.84 10.91 16.05
N ARG A 53 9.45 11.95 15.46
CA ARG A 53 8.99 12.60 14.22
C ARG A 53 8.86 11.61 13.07
N GLU A 54 9.82 10.71 12.94
CA GLU A 54 9.92 9.73 11.87
C GLU A 54 8.84 8.65 12.00
N VAL A 55 8.53 8.23 13.23
CA VAL A 55 7.42 7.32 13.54
C VAL A 55 6.09 7.96 13.18
N TRP A 56 5.91 9.24 13.49
CA TRP A 56 4.69 9.97 13.14
C TRP A 56 4.51 10.14 11.63
N ILE A 57 5.56 10.51 10.90
CA ILE A 57 5.54 10.60 9.43
C ILE A 57 5.19 9.24 8.81
N TYR A 58 5.81 8.16 9.29
CA TYR A 58 5.53 6.79 8.82
C TYR A 58 4.04 6.41 8.99
N GLU A 59 3.47 6.67 10.18
CA GLU A 59 2.05 6.40 10.45
C GLU A 59 1.10 7.27 9.62
N GLN A 60 1.46 8.54 9.36
CA GLN A 60 0.70 9.42 8.48
C GLN A 60 0.78 8.98 7.00
N LEU A 61 1.94 8.53 6.52
CA LEU A 61 2.08 7.97 5.16
C LEU A 61 1.27 6.69 5.00
N ARG A 62 1.28 5.79 5.99
CA ARG A 62 0.38 4.62 6.04
C ARG A 62 -1.08 5.03 5.97
N ARG A 63 -1.45 6.11 6.67
CA ARG A 63 -2.83 6.60 6.65
C ARG A 63 -3.21 7.23 5.32
N LEU A 64 -2.33 8.00 4.69
CA LEU A 64 -2.57 8.58 3.36
C LEU A 64 -2.70 7.51 2.28
N ALA A 65 -1.88 6.46 2.30
CA ALA A 65 -2.03 5.32 1.39
C ALA A 65 -3.40 4.63 1.59
N HIS A 66 -3.82 4.39 2.83
CA HIS A 66 -5.15 3.84 3.11
C HIS A 66 -6.30 4.74 2.59
N ASP A 67 -6.27 6.03 2.93
CA ASP A 67 -7.36 6.97 2.61
C ASP A 67 -7.39 7.37 1.13
N LEU A 68 -6.31 7.18 0.37
CA LEU A 68 -6.35 7.29 -1.10
C LEU A 68 -7.20 6.20 -1.75
N GLY A 69 -7.26 5.00 -1.15
CA GLY A 69 -8.06 3.88 -1.65
C GLY A 69 -9.56 4.21 -1.76
N HIS A 70 -10.10 4.94 -0.78
CA HIS A 70 -11.52 5.32 -0.75
C HIS A 70 -11.72 6.70 -0.10
N PRO A 71 -12.49 7.62 -0.73
CA PRO A 71 -13.34 7.39 -1.90
C PRO A 71 -12.61 7.49 -3.26
N LEU A 72 -11.45 8.16 -3.33
CA LEU A 72 -10.86 8.60 -4.60
C LEU A 72 -10.52 7.47 -5.57
N VAL A 73 -9.65 6.52 -5.20
CA VAL A 73 -9.23 5.46 -6.13
C VAL A 73 -10.39 4.51 -6.46
N SER A 74 -11.29 4.25 -5.50
CA SER A 74 -12.52 3.49 -5.73
C SER A 74 -13.43 4.15 -6.78
N ALA A 75 -13.58 5.48 -6.77
CA ALA A 75 -14.34 6.21 -7.79
C ALA A 75 -13.59 6.25 -9.14
N LEU A 76 -12.26 6.43 -9.12
CA LEU A 76 -11.43 6.39 -10.33
C LEU A 76 -11.48 5.02 -11.01
N GLN A 77 -11.60 3.90 -10.29
CA GLN A 77 -11.78 2.57 -10.89
C GLN A 77 -13.07 2.43 -11.70
N ALA A 78 -14.10 3.24 -11.42
CA ALA A 78 -15.34 3.26 -12.18
C ALA A 78 -15.29 4.20 -13.41
N ASP A 79 -14.55 5.31 -13.31
CA ASP A 79 -14.53 6.35 -14.35
C ASP A 79 -13.28 6.32 -15.25
N CYS A 80 -12.09 6.14 -14.67
CA CYS A 80 -10.79 6.11 -15.33
C CYS A 80 -10.53 4.75 -15.99
N ASN A 81 -10.09 4.78 -17.25
CA ASN A 81 -9.83 3.58 -18.05
C ASN A 81 -8.90 3.90 -19.21
N ARG A 82 -8.33 2.86 -19.84
CA ARG A 82 -7.36 2.97 -20.95
C ARG A 82 -7.85 3.79 -22.16
N ALA A 83 -9.15 3.95 -22.37
CA ALA A 83 -9.67 4.77 -23.48
C ALA A 83 -9.72 6.27 -23.14
N LYS A 84 -9.94 6.64 -21.87
CA LYS A 84 -9.86 8.04 -21.41
C LYS A 84 -8.42 8.47 -21.10
N CYS A 85 -7.72 7.62 -20.36
CA CYS A 85 -6.40 7.91 -19.79
C CYS A 85 -5.44 6.76 -20.18
N PRO A 86 -5.03 6.69 -21.47
CA PRO A 86 -4.17 5.62 -21.98
C PRO A 86 -2.77 5.60 -21.34
N GLU A 87 -2.34 6.73 -20.78
CA GLU A 87 -1.05 6.98 -20.16
C GLU A 87 -1.28 7.61 -18.78
N MET A 88 -0.41 7.35 -17.80
CA MET A 88 -0.43 8.07 -16.53
C MET A 88 0.25 9.43 -16.66
N LYS A 89 -0.52 10.52 -16.65
CA LYS A 89 0.01 11.89 -16.70
C LYS A 89 -0.77 12.88 -15.84
N ALA A 90 -0.14 14.03 -15.58
CA ALA A 90 -0.75 15.18 -14.91
C ALA A 90 -0.26 16.48 -15.57
N GLY A 91 -1.13 17.17 -16.30
CA GLY A 91 -0.72 18.30 -17.14
C GLY A 91 0.24 17.84 -18.24
N GLU A 92 1.43 18.44 -18.27
CA GLU A 92 2.51 18.08 -19.21
C GLU A 92 3.39 16.91 -18.71
N TRP A 93 3.25 16.49 -17.45
CA TRP A 93 4.12 15.49 -16.83
C TRP A 93 3.63 14.05 -17.08
N LEU A 94 4.45 13.25 -17.75
CA LEU A 94 4.25 11.80 -17.91
C LEU A 94 4.91 11.04 -16.75
N TYR A 95 4.22 10.04 -16.19
CA TYR A 95 4.74 9.23 -15.09
C TYR A 95 4.86 7.76 -15.51
N LEU A 96 6.09 7.24 -15.51
CA LEU A 96 6.36 5.84 -15.85
C LEU A 96 6.19 4.92 -14.64
N CYS A 97 5.57 3.76 -14.85
CA CYS A 97 5.30 2.79 -13.78
C CYS A 97 6.55 1.99 -13.47
N ALA A 98 7.12 2.20 -12.28
CA ALA A 98 8.39 1.58 -11.89
C ALA A 98 8.30 0.03 -11.90
N ALA A 99 7.14 -0.54 -11.54
CA ALA A 99 6.86 -1.98 -11.62
C ALA A 99 7.08 -2.60 -13.01
N HIS A 100 7.21 -1.80 -14.08
CA HIS A 100 7.47 -2.25 -15.45
C HIS A 100 8.75 -1.61 -16.05
N ALA A 101 9.59 -0.96 -15.24
CA ALA A 101 10.78 -0.20 -15.70
C ALA A 101 11.81 -1.01 -16.49
N THR A 102 11.78 -2.34 -16.41
CA THR A 102 12.68 -3.26 -17.14
C THR A 102 12.09 -3.82 -18.44
N ALA A 103 10.83 -3.54 -18.75
CA ALA A 103 10.11 -4.07 -19.92
C ALA A 103 9.69 -2.94 -20.88
N ASN A 104 10.40 -2.82 -21.99
CA ASN A 104 10.23 -1.78 -23.03
C ASN A 104 8.87 -1.78 -23.77
N GLU A 105 7.83 -2.47 -23.28
CA GLU A 105 6.59 -2.74 -24.02
C GLU A 105 5.29 -2.49 -23.23
N ASN A 106 5.33 -2.17 -21.93
CA ASN A 106 4.12 -2.04 -21.10
C ASN A 106 4.01 -0.68 -20.39
N GLU A 107 3.59 0.34 -21.13
CA GLU A 107 3.06 1.57 -20.56
C GLU A 107 1.71 1.28 -19.85
N CYS A 108 1.70 1.42 -18.53
CA CYS A 108 0.47 1.38 -17.73
C CYS A 108 -0.45 2.51 -18.18
N CYS A 109 -1.74 2.19 -18.40
CA CYS A 109 -2.74 3.25 -18.43
C CYS A 109 -2.94 3.81 -17.01
N ALA A 110 -3.53 5.00 -16.89
CA ALA A 110 -3.51 5.71 -15.61
C ALA A 110 -4.12 4.91 -14.45
N ILE A 111 -5.19 4.16 -14.68
CA ILE A 111 -5.81 3.36 -13.61
C ILE A 111 -4.95 2.16 -13.21
N ASP A 112 -4.28 1.50 -14.16
CA ASP A 112 -3.31 0.42 -13.87
C ASP A 112 -2.14 0.96 -13.03
N TYR A 113 -1.61 2.14 -13.41
CA TYR A 113 -0.56 2.83 -12.68
C TYR A 113 -0.97 3.16 -11.25
N ILE A 114 -2.17 3.71 -11.07
CA ILE A 114 -2.68 4.15 -9.77
C ILE A 114 -2.80 2.95 -8.82
N VAL A 115 -3.33 1.82 -9.29
CA VAL A 115 -3.43 0.58 -8.50
C VAL A 115 -2.04 0.05 -8.14
N HIS A 116 -1.15 -0.15 -9.13
CA HIS A 116 0.23 -0.61 -8.87
C HIS A 116 0.99 0.31 -7.89
N THR A 117 0.78 1.62 -7.99
CA THR A 117 1.42 2.61 -7.11
C THR A 117 0.89 2.55 -5.68
N LEU A 118 -0.42 2.41 -5.51
CA LEU A 118 -1.05 2.33 -4.20
C LEU A 118 -0.70 1.02 -3.49
N ASP A 119 -0.75 -0.09 -4.22
CA ASP A 119 -0.40 -1.42 -3.71
C ASP A 119 1.09 -1.49 -3.37
N GLY A 120 1.98 -1.02 -4.25
CA GLY A 120 3.42 -0.97 -4.01
C GLY A 120 3.80 -0.07 -2.82
N ALA A 121 3.16 1.09 -2.67
CA ALA A 121 3.36 1.94 -1.49
C ALA A 121 2.87 1.27 -0.20
N THR A 122 1.73 0.59 -0.24
CA THR A 122 1.15 -0.13 0.89
C THR A 122 2.02 -1.33 1.28
N ALA A 123 2.48 -2.13 0.32
CA ALA A 123 3.39 -3.25 0.53
C ALA A 123 4.72 -2.78 1.13
N LEU A 124 5.34 -1.73 0.58
CA LEU A 124 6.59 -1.17 1.10
C LEU A 124 6.43 -0.68 2.55
N LEU A 125 5.37 0.06 2.87
CA LEU A 125 5.10 0.55 4.23
C LEU A 125 4.78 -0.57 5.23
N ASN A 126 4.31 -1.74 4.78
CA ASN A 126 4.06 -2.93 5.61
C ASN A 126 5.24 -3.91 5.65
N SER A 127 6.25 -3.76 4.80
CA SER A 127 7.35 -4.69 4.70
C SER A 127 8.23 -4.69 5.96
N ALA A 128 8.26 -5.81 6.68
CA ALA A 128 9.11 -5.99 7.85
C ALA A 128 10.62 -5.86 7.54
N ARG A 129 11.02 -6.00 6.27
CA ARG A 129 12.40 -5.77 5.80
C ARG A 129 12.81 -4.29 5.88
N TYR A 130 11.92 -3.39 5.47
CA TYR A 130 12.19 -1.94 5.42
C TYR A 130 11.68 -1.23 6.67
N PHE A 131 10.55 -1.67 7.24
CA PHE A 131 9.95 -1.12 8.46
C PHE A 131 9.72 -2.24 9.50
N PRO A 132 10.80 -2.79 10.12
CA PRO A 132 10.71 -3.89 11.08
C PRO A 132 9.99 -3.55 12.39
N SER A 133 9.73 -2.26 12.65
CA SER A 133 9.01 -1.78 13.83
C SER A 133 8.23 -0.52 13.49
N ARG A 134 7.00 -0.44 14.02
CA ARG A 134 6.16 0.77 13.96
C ARG A 134 6.48 1.77 15.09
N LEU A 135 7.26 1.35 16.10
CA LEU A 135 7.64 2.19 17.24
C LEU A 135 9.05 2.81 17.10
N GLN A 136 9.83 2.35 16.12
CA GLN A 136 11.17 2.85 15.84
C GLN A 136 11.49 2.68 14.36
N ILE A 137 11.65 3.80 13.64
CA ILE A 137 11.98 3.78 12.21
C ILE A 137 13.51 3.80 12.04
N PRO A 138 14.11 2.82 11.33
CA PRO A 138 15.54 2.86 11.02
C PRO A 138 15.90 4.04 10.11
N ALA A 139 17.07 4.64 10.30
CA ALA A 139 17.52 5.77 9.47
C ALA A 139 17.63 5.42 7.97
N SER A 140 17.97 4.16 7.66
CA SER A 140 17.97 3.60 6.30
C SER A 140 16.59 3.59 5.62
N SER A 141 15.52 3.68 6.41
CA SER A 141 14.13 3.56 5.94
C SER A 141 13.48 4.93 5.70
N ILE A 142 13.95 5.98 6.40
CA ILE A 142 13.50 7.37 6.25
C ILE A 142 13.61 7.84 4.79
N LYS A 143 14.65 7.41 4.06
CA LYS A 143 14.87 7.76 2.65
C LYS A 143 13.68 7.43 1.74
N HIS A 144 12.86 6.44 2.10
CA HIS A 144 11.69 6.05 1.31
C HIS A 144 10.51 7.02 1.46
N PHE A 145 10.47 7.85 2.51
CA PHE A 145 9.33 8.74 2.77
C PHE A 145 9.05 9.71 1.61
N THR A 146 10.09 10.34 1.05
CA THR A 146 9.94 11.25 -0.10
C THR A 146 9.53 10.52 -1.37
N SER A 147 10.10 9.34 -1.67
CA SER A 147 9.68 8.53 -2.82
C SER A 147 8.21 8.10 -2.71
N ILE A 148 7.79 7.61 -1.54
CA ILE A 148 6.39 7.23 -1.25
C ILE A 148 5.47 8.44 -1.38
N ALA A 149 5.81 9.58 -0.75
CA ALA A 149 5.00 10.79 -0.84
C ALA A 149 4.84 11.26 -2.29
N ARG A 150 5.92 11.35 -3.08
CA ARG A 150 5.84 11.72 -4.51
C ARG A 150 4.99 10.73 -5.32
N ARG A 151 5.11 9.43 -5.05
CA ARG A 151 4.30 8.38 -5.72
C ARG A 151 2.80 8.54 -5.40
N LEU A 152 2.43 8.75 -4.15
CA LEU A 152 1.05 9.04 -3.74
C LEU A 152 0.55 10.38 -4.31
N TYR A 153 1.40 11.40 -4.39
CA TYR A 153 1.07 12.69 -5.00
C TYR A 153 0.68 12.58 -6.48
N ARG A 154 1.34 11.72 -7.26
CA ARG A 154 1.02 11.50 -8.68
C ARG A 154 -0.43 11.06 -8.89
N ILE A 155 -1.02 10.30 -7.94
CA ILE A 155 -2.42 9.89 -7.97
C ILE A 155 -3.34 11.11 -7.83
N LEU A 156 -3.06 11.98 -6.85
CA LEU A 156 -3.79 13.23 -6.61
C LEU A 156 -3.67 14.19 -7.80
N ALA A 157 -2.46 14.33 -8.37
CA ALA A 157 -2.20 15.15 -9.54
C ALA A 157 -2.97 14.65 -10.78
N HIS A 158 -2.97 13.34 -11.05
CA HIS A 158 -3.75 12.77 -12.15
C HIS A 158 -5.25 13.04 -11.96
N ALA A 159 -5.78 12.79 -10.77
CA ALA A 159 -7.19 13.08 -10.46
C ALA A 159 -7.53 14.56 -10.67
N TRP A 160 -6.70 15.50 -10.20
CA TRP A 160 -6.89 16.94 -10.41
C TRP A 160 -6.90 17.36 -11.89
N PHE A 161 -6.03 16.79 -12.73
CA PHE A 161 -5.93 17.20 -14.14
C PHE A 161 -6.91 16.46 -15.07
N HIS A 162 -7.33 15.24 -14.74
CA HIS A 162 -8.13 14.39 -15.66
C HIS A 162 -9.52 13.99 -15.13
N HIS A 163 -9.72 14.01 -13.81
CA HIS A 163 -10.97 13.59 -13.15
C HIS A 163 -11.40 14.61 -12.08
N ARG A 164 -11.46 15.90 -12.47
CA ARG A 164 -11.62 17.03 -11.55
C ARG A 164 -12.81 16.88 -10.61
N GLU A 165 -13.96 16.46 -11.12
CA GLU A 165 -15.19 16.28 -10.33
C GLU A 165 -14.97 15.27 -9.19
N LEU A 166 -14.35 14.11 -9.47
CA LEU A 166 -14.05 13.09 -8.46
C LEU A 166 -13.01 13.55 -7.43
N PHE A 167 -12.05 14.38 -7.85
CA PHE A 167 -11.10 15.01 -6.93
C PHE A 167 -11.81 15.99 -6.00
N GLU A 168 -12.63 16.89 -6.54
CA GLU A 168 -13.35 17.92 -5.77
C GLU A 168 -14.37 17.31 -4.81
N GLU A 169 -15.10 16.25 -5.22
CA GLU A 169 -15.98 15.47 -4.37
C GLU A 169 -15.22 14.81 -3.20
N CYS A 170 -14.11 14.13 -3.50
CA CYS A 170 -13.27 13.51 -2.46
C CYS A 170 -12.69 14.55 -1.49
N GLU A 171 -12.24 15.71 -1.99
CA GLU A 171 -11.67 16.76 -1.15
C GLU A 171 -12.74 17.43 -0.27
N MET A 172 -13.94 17.65 -0.81
CA MET A 172 -15.10 18.14 -0.07
C MET A 172 -15.57 17.17 1.01
N GLU A 173 -15.43 15.85 0.81
CA GLU A 173 -15.79 14.84 1.81
C GLU A 173 -14.69 14.63 2.88
N THR A 174 -13.41 14.67 2.50
CA THR A 174 -12.32 14.08 3.31
C THR A 174 -11.14 15.00 3.62
N SER A 175 -11.02 16.15 2.94
CA SER A 175 -9.82 17.01 2.94
C SER A 175 -8.50 16.24 2.78
N LEU A 176 -8.51 15.18 1.97
CA LEU A 176 -7.37 14.30 1.73
C LEU A 176 -6.17 15.03 1.12
N TYR A 177 -6.42 15.90 0.14
CA TYR A 177 -5.39 16.70 -0.52
C TYR A 177 -4.88 17.83 0.39
N ALA A 178 -5.76 18.59 1.05
CA ALA A 178 -5.33 19.59 2.03
C ALA A 178 -4.50 18.96 3.16
N ARG A 179 -4.86 17.76 3.61
CA ARG A 179 -4.07 16.99 4.59
C ARG A 179 -2.73 16.51 4.03
N PHE A 180 -2.70 16.05 2.78
CA PHE A 180 -1.47 15.66 2.09
C PHE A 180 -0.50 16.84 1.98
N LEU A 181 -0.97 18.00 1.53
CA LEU A 181 -0.17 19.22 1.42
C LEU A 181 0.35 19.67 2.79
N ALA A 182 -0.53 19.80 3.79
CA ALA A 182 -0.13 20.27 5.11
C ALA A 182 0.90 19.34 5.77
N LEU A 183 0.80 18.01 5.57
CA LEU A 183 1.81 17.05 6.01
C LEU A 183 3.14 17.24 5.26
N THR A 184 3.07 17.48 3.95
CA THR A 184 4.23 17.70 3.08
C THR A 184 4.99 18.96 3.49
N ASP A 185 4.28 20.05 3.79
CA ASP A 185 4.85 21.33 4.23
C ASP A 185 5.47 21.23 5.63
N GLU A 186 4.74 20.67 6.61
CA GLU A 186 5.21 20.54 8.00
C GLU A 186 6.46 19.64 8.10
N PHE A 187 6.56 18.60 7.27
CA PHE A 187 7.62 17.60 7.37
C PHE A 187 8.66 17.63 6.24
N GLY A 188 8.49 18.49 5.23
CA GLY A 188 9.42 18.65 4.11
C GLY A 188 9.49 17.42 3.22
N LEU A 189 8.35 16.77 2.93
CA LEU A 189 8.33 15.46 2.26
C LEU A 189 8.59 15.54 0.75
N ILE A 190 8.18 16.64 0.11
CA ILE A 190 8.30 16.93 -1.32
C ILE A 190 8.66 18.42 -1.45
N ALA A 191 9.52 18.76 -2.39
CA ALA A 191 9.84 20.15 -2.72
C ALA A 191 8.68 20.81 -3.49
N GLU A 192 8.47 22.11 -3.25
CA GLU A 192 7.28 22.83 -3.75
C GLU A 192 7.22 22.95 -5.27
N ASP A 193 8.38 23.01 -5.93
CA ASP A 193 8.54 23.01 -7.38
C ASP A 193 8.07 21.70 -8.06
N LEU A 194 8.00 20.60 -7.31
CA LEU A 194 7.48 19.31 -7.78
C LEU A 194 5.95 19.19 -7.62
N LEU A 195 5.28 20.19 -7.04
CA LEU A 195 3.84 20.21 -6.82
C LEU A 195 3.12 20.94 -7.97
N VAL A 196 2.69 20.17 -8.96
CA VAL A 196 2.05 20.63 -10.22
C VAL A 196 0.59 21.08 -10.08
N ILE A 197 -0.08 20.73 -8.98
CA ILE A 197 -1.41 21.24 -8.63
C ILE A 197 -1.22 22.63 -8.01
N PRO A 198 -1.82 23.71 -8.57
CA PRO A 198 -1.76 25.02 -7.95
C PRO A 198 -2.33 24.99 -6.52
N ARG A 199 -1.57 25.50 -5.54
CA ARG A 199 -2.15 25.90 -4.26
C ARG A 199 -3.23 26.94 -4.56
N ALA A 200 -4.38 26.87 -3.91
CA ALA A 200 -5.45 27.84 -4.14
C ALA A 200 -4.97 29.25 -3.75
N ILE A 201 -4.66 30.07 -4.75
CA ILE A 201 -4.18 31.44 -4.56
C ILE A 201 -5.36 32.30 -4.08
N GLU A 202 -5.16 33.01 -2.98
CA GLU A 202 -6.00 34.15 -2.62
C GLU A 202 -5.79 35.26 -3.68
N ASP A 203 -6.76 35.38 -4.59
CA ASP A 203 -6.93 36.45 -5.59
C ASP A 203 -5.97 36.40 -6.82
N GLU A 204 -6.45 35.82 -7.94
CA GLU A 204 -5.77 35.81 -9.24
C GLU A 204 -5.90 37.18 -9.96
N GLY A 205 -4.83 37.97 -9.90
CA GLY A 205 -4.52 38.95 -10.96
C GLY A 205 -4.04 38.24 -12.24
N PRO A 206 -4.12 38.88 -13.43
CA PRO A 206 -3.91 38.20 -14.70
C PRO A 206 -2.46 37.71 -14.93
N GLN A 207 -2.39 36.59 -15.63
CA GLN A 207 -1.23 35.72 -15.88
C GLN A 207 -0.14 36.36 -16.77
N ASP A 208 1.11 35.84 -16.65
CA ASP A 208 2.22 36.06 -17.59
C ASP A 208 2.93 34.72 -17.89
N ASP A 209 3.21 34.48 -19.17
CA ASP A 209 3.38 33.13 -19.73
C ASP A 209 4.87 32.72 -19.81
N GLY A 210 5.46 32.37 -18.67
CA GLY A 210 6.88 32.01 -18.58
C GLY A 210 7.21 30.57 -18.96
N HIS A 211 7.43 30.26 -20.25
CA HIS A 211 7.97 28.96 -20.66
C HIS A 211 9.38 28.72 -20.05
N HIS A 212 9.47 27.79 -19.11
CA HIS A 212 10.74 27.24 -18.61
C HIS A 212 10.85 25.76 -18.95
N GLN A 213 11.72 25.47 -19.91
CA GLN A 213 12.14 24.12 -20.26
C GLN A 213 13.04 23.59 -19.14
N LEU A 214 12.60 22.52 -18.47
CA LEU A 214 13.36 21.81 -17.44
C LEU A 214 13.42 20.31 -17.79
N ASP A 215 14.52 19.69 -17.40
CA ASP A 215 14.99 18.41 -17.94
C ASP A 215 14.17 17.19 -17.48
N GLU A 216 14.23 16.12 -18.28
CA GLU A 216 13.66 14.81 -17.96
C GLU A 216 14.29 14.24 -16.68
N ILE A 217 13.51 14.12 -15.60
CA ILE A 217 14.00 13.62 -14.31
C ILE A 217 14.03 12.09 -14.30
N ASP A 218 15.06 11.51 -14.91
CA ASP A 218 15.38 10.07 -14.80
C ASP A 218 15.97 9.74 -13.42
N GLU A 219 15.11 9.45 -12.43
CA GLU A 219 15.49 8.85 -11.14
C GLU A 219 15.43 7.30 -11.14
N GLY A 220 15.68 6.65 -12.28
CA GLY A 220 15.56 5.18 -12.42
C GLY A 220 16.52 4.34 -11.55
N SER A 221 17.50 4.94 -10.86
CA SER A 221 18.57 4.22 -10.15
C SER A 221 18.24 3.79 -8.71
N ASP A 222 17.47 4.59 -7.97
CA ASP A 222 17.11 4.29 -6.57
C ASP A 222 15.79 3.50 -6.45
N GLU A 223 14.89 3.60 -7.45
CA GLU A 223 13.60 2.91 -7.44
C GLU A 223 13.73 1.41 -7.79
N ALA A 224 14.65 1.04 -8.68
CA ALA A 224 14.88 -0.35 -9.10
C ALA A 224 15.25 -1.30 -7.94
N GLN A 225 15.90 -0.78 -6.88
CA GLN A 225 16.26 -1.57 -5.69
C GLN A 225 15.08 -1.83 -4.74
N ALA A 226 14.02 -1.02 -4.77
CA ALA A 226 12.82 -1.29 -3.98
C ALA A 226 11.98 -2.41 -4.59
N GLU A 227 12.02 -2.56 -5.91
CA GLU A 227 11.03 -3.36 -6.66
C GLU A 227 11.57 -4.70 -7.17
N ALA A 228 12.87 -4.82 -7.46
CA ALA A 228 13.51 -6.12 -7.67
C ALA A 228 13.30 -7.07 -6.47
N HIS A 229 13.10 -6.51 -5.28
CA HIS A 229 12.83 -7.23 -4.03
C HIS A 229 11.34 -7.42 -3.71
N HIS A 230 10.41 -6.77 -4.42
CA HIS A 230 8.98 -7.07 -4.29
C HIS A 230 8.62 -8.34 -5.06
N GLN A 231 9.25 -8.55 -6.23
CA GLN A 231 9.11 -9.80 -6.99
C GLN A 231 9.57 -11.00 -6.15
N GLU A 232 10.74 -10.92 -5.49
CA GLU A 232 11.22 -11.95 -4.56
C GLU A 232 10.25 -12.23 -3.40
N SER A 233 9.58 -11.21 -2.84
CA SER A 233 8.62 -11.43 -1.74
C SER A 233 7.38 -12.24 -2.16
N LEU A 234 6.91 -12.08 -3.39
CA LEU A 234 5.78 -12.84 -3.93
C LEU A 234 6.16 -14.29 -4.27
N ASP A 235 7.43 -14.52 -4.61
CA ASP A 235 7.98 -15.85 -4.90
C ASP A 235 8.30 -16.65 -3.62
N ASP A 236 8.61 -15.98 -2.49
CA ASP A 236 8.78 -16.62 -1.18
C ASP A 236 7.43 -17.01 -0.53
N GLU A 237 6.40 -16.13 -0.55
CA GLU A 237 5.07 -16.46 -0.01
C GLU A 237 4.45 -17.69 -0.72
N GLN A 238 4.67 -17.84 -2.04
CA GLN A 238 4.23 -19.04 -2.78
C GLN A 238 5.02 -20.31 -2.44
N GLN A 239 6.23 -20.21 -1.90
CA GLN A 239 7.02 -21.37 -1.48
C GLN A 239 6.64 -21.88 -0.09
N GLU A 240 6.26 -21.00 0.84
CA GLU A 240 5.78 -21.41 2.16
C GLU A 240 4.43 -22.16 2.08
N ASP A 241 3.50 -21.68 1.24
CA ASP A 241 2.17 -22.31 1.01
C ASP A 241 2.27 -23.73 0.37
N ILE A 242 3.35 -24.02 -0.36
CA ILE A 242 3.63 -25.34 -0.93
C ILE A 242 4.25 -26.29 0.12
N HIS A 243 4.95 -25.77 1.13
CA HIS A 243 5.62 -26.58 2.14
C HIS A 243 4.64 -27.14 3.20
N ASP A 244 3.65 -26.34 3.60
CA ASP A 244 2.71 -26.73 4.67
C ASP A 244 1.72 -27.83 4.24
N GLN A 245 1.44 -27.96 2.93
CA GLN A 245 0.59 -29.04 2.39
C GLN A 245 1.24 -30.44 2.38
N GLN A 246 2.52 -30.58 2.75
CA GLN A 246 3.23 -31.88 2.72
C GLN A 246 3.49 -32.52 4.09
N GLN A 247 3.09 -31.89 5.22
CA GLN A 247 3.31 -32.45 6.56
C GLN A 247 2.01 -32.75 7.32
N GLY A 248 1.40 -33.90 7.00
CA GLY A 248 0.32 -34.47 7.81
C GLY A 248 0.79 -34.91 9.21
N PRO A 249 -0.09 -34.89 10.24
CA PRO A 249 0.33 -34.98 11.63
C PRO A 249 0.74 -36.39 12.06
N SER A 250 1.93 -36.52 12.65
CA SER A 250 2.39 -37.73 13.33
C SER A 250 2.02 -37.71 14.82
N THR A 251 1.20 -38.65 15.26
CA THR A 251 0.78 -38.76 16.66
C THR A 251 1.79 -39.54 17.50
N SER A 252 2.41 -38.91 18.50
CA SER A 252 3.21 -39.60 19.52
C SER A 252 2.42 -39.79 20.82
N ALA A 253 1.97 -41.01 21.08
CA ALA A 253 1.55 -41.47 22.40
C ALA A 253 2.50 -42.58 22.85
N GLY A 254 3.09 -42.46 24.03
CA GLY A 254 3.85 -43.57 24.63
C GLY A 254 2.92 -44.48 25.43
N ASP A 255 3.33 -45.73 25.65
CA ASP A 255 3.51 -46.25 27.01
C ASP A 255 4.35 -47.54 27.05
N HIS A 256 4.60 -48.02 28.27
CA HIS A 256 5.52 -49.09 28.65
C HIS A 256 5.01 -50.54 28.43
N GLN A 257 6.00 -51.42 28.20
CA GLN A 257 6.12 -52.81 28.69
C GLN A 257 5.11 -53.93 28.29
N ALA A 258 5.71 -55.07 27.92
CA ALA A 258 5.47 -56.43 28.46
C ALA A 258 5.40 -57.54 27.38
N MET A 259 5.71 -58.77 27.81
CA MET A 259 5.96 -59.93 26.95
C MET A 259 4.68 -60.77 26.71
N GLY A 260 4.59 -61.43 25.54
CA GLY A 260 3.56 -62.42 25.20
C GLY A 260 3.94 -63.21 23.95
N ALA A 261 3.50 -64.47 23.83
CA ALA A 261 4.04 -65.45 22.87
C ALA A 261 2.98 -66.09 21.96
N SER A 262 3.47 -66.96 21.05
CA SER A 262 2.78 -68.05 20.33
C SER A 262 2.10 -67.82 18.95
N ASP A 263 2.60 -68.62 18.00
CA ASP A 263 1.88 -69.54 17.09
C ASP A 263 0.94 -69.06 15.94
N ASN A 264 1.54 -69.07 14.74
CA ASN A 264 1.14 -69.84 13.53
C ASN A 264 -0.11 -69.47 12.63
N PRO A 265 -0.11 -69.91 11.34
CA PRO A 265 -1.00 -69.47 10.23
C PRO A 265 -2.24 -70.43 10.02
N PRO A 266 -3.07 -70.48 8.93
CA PRO A 266 -2.85 -70.05 7.51
C PRO A 266 -4.05 -69.65 6.58
N ALA A 267 -3.73 -69.45 5.29
CA ALA A 267 -4.49 -69.82 4.06
C ALA A 267 -5.54 -68.86 3.39
N GLY A 268 -5.66 -69.02 2.05
CA GLY A 268 -6.68 -68.42 1.15
C GLY A 268 -6.16 -67.23 0.31
N ALA A 269 -5.79 -67.32 -0.98
CA ALA A 269 -6.53 -67.71 -2.21
C ALA A 269 -7.61 -66.68 -2.64
N ASP A 270 -7.36 -65.85 -3.66
CA ASP A 270 -7.74 -66.08 -5.08
C ASP A 270 -7.41 -64.85 -5.99
N SER A 271 -7.41 -65.07 -7.30
CA SER A 271 -7.29 -64.08 -8.41
C SER A 271 -8.66 -63.96 -9.14
N PRO A 272 -8.93 -63.11 -10.17
CA PRO A 272 -8.00 -62.65 -11.21
C PRO A 272 -8.21 -61.25 -11.86
N ASP A 273 -7.40 -61.04 -12.91
CA ASP A 273 -7.39 -60.05 -14.00
C ASP A 273 -8.63 -59.17 -14.29
N ASP A 274 -8.36 -57.92 -14.72
CA ASP A 274 -8.83 -57.46 -16.04
C ASP A 274 -7.87 -56.44 -16.72
N LYS A 275 -8.10 -56.14 -18.00
CA LYS A 275 -7.08 -55.83 -19.02
C LYS A 275 -6.79 -54.34 -19.33
N LYS A 276 -5.67 -54.18 -20.04
CA LYS A 276 -5.15 -52.98 -20.72
C LYS A 276 -5.99 -52.49 -21.92
N GLU A 277 -5.54 -51.36 -22.46
CA GLU A 277 -5.71 -50.77 -23.82
C GLU A 277 -6.69 -49.56 -23.90
N SER A 278 -6.43 -48.49 -24.66
CA SER A 278 -5.23 -48.07 -25.43
C SER A 278 -5.30 -46.57 -25.80
N LYS A 279 -4.17 -45.96 -26.22
CA LYS A 279 -4.13 -44.63 -26.89
C LYS A 279 -4.52 -44.75 -28.38
N PRO A 280 -4.82 -43.63 -29.08
CA PRO A 280 -3.89 -43.25 -30.15
C PRO A 280 -3.70 -41.73 -30.36
N HIS A 281 -3.13 -41.38 -31.52
CA HIS A 281 -2.45 -40.15 -31.94
C HIS A 281 -2.61 -40.06 -33.49
N LYS A 282 -2.40 -38.97 -34.25
CA LYS A 282 -1.82 -37.61 -34.07
C LYS A 282 -2.22 -36.77 -35.33
N ILE A 283 -1.88 -35.47 -35.40
CA ILE A 283 -1.81 -34.65 -36.66
C ILE A 283 -3.24 -34.30 -37.24
N GLU A 284 -3.55 -33.19 -37.94
CA GLU A 284 -2.82 -32.39 -38.96
C GLU A 284 -3.13 -30.87 -38.98
N GLN A 285 -2.41 -30.14 -39.86
CA GLN A 285 -2.49 -28.69 -40.12
C GLN A 285 -3.40 -28.36 -41.33
N THR A 286 -3.52 -27.05 -41.59
CA THR A 286 -3.85 -26.34 -42.86
C THR A 286 -5.27 -25.78 -43.03
N ALA A 287 -5.36 -24.44 -42.93
CA ALA A 287 -5.84 -23.52 -43.96
C ALA A 287 -5.45 -22.08 -43.57
#